data_AF-A0A350VWA2-F1
#
_entry.id   AF-A0A350VWA2-F1
#
_cell.length_a   1.000
_cell.length_b   1.000
_cell.length_c   1.000
_cell.angle_alpha   90.00
_cell.angle_beta   90.00
_cell.angle_gamma   90.00
#
_symmetry.space_group_name_H-M   'P 1'
#
loop_
_entity.id
_entity.type
_entity.pdbx_description
1 polymer ?
#
loop_
_entity_poly.entity_id
_entity_poly.type
_entity_poly.pdbx_seq_one_letter_code
_entity_poly.pdbx_strand_id
1 'polypeptide(L)' 'MEKIGQIICTYRKLNGISQEELAGIVGVSAGAVSKWEREISIDWCYC' A
#
# COMPACT_ATOMS: atom_id res chain seq x y z
N MET A 1 2.48 3.37 -18.65
CA MET A 1 1.48 3.89 -17.70
C MET A 1 1.79 3.26 -16.36
N GLU A 2 2.17 4.07 -15.37
CA GLU A 2 2.44 3.57 -14.03
C GLU A 2 1.14 3.13 -13.36
N LYS A 3 1.19 2.03 -12.60
CA LYS A 3 0.02 1.56 -11.85
C LYS A 3 -0.03 2.23 -10.47
N ILE A 4 -1.22 2.31 -9.89
CA ILE A 4 -1.44 3.00 -8.61
C ILE A 4 -0.54 2.48 -7.48
N GLY A 5 -0.28 1.18 -7.44
CA GLY A 5 0.62 0.55 -6.47
C GLY A 5 2.05 1.06 -6.54
N GLN A 6 2.56 1.30 -7.75
CA GLN A 6 3.90 1.82 -7.98
C GLN A 6 4.00 3.29 -7.54
N ILE A 7 2.96 4.08 -7.84
CA ILE A 7 2.86 5.49 -7.40
C ILE A 7 2.90 5.57 -5.88
N ILE A 8 2.10 4.76 -5.18
CA ILE A 8 2.08 4.70 -3.71
C ILE A 8 3.45 4.32 -3.16
N CYS A 9 4.09 3.28 -3.70
CA CYS A 9 5.42 2.84 -3.27
C CYS A 9 6.47 3.95 -3.42
N THR A 10 6.45 4.67 -4.55
CA THR A 10 7.37 5.77 -4.84
C THR A 10 7.20 6.90 -3.83
N TYR A 11 5.99 7.41 -3.64
CA TYR A 11 5.75 8.51 -2.70
C TYR A 11 6.02 8.10 -1.25
N ARG A 12 5.69 6.87 -0.85
CA ARG A 12 6.02 6.35 0.47
C ARG A 12 7.52 6.41 0.74
N LYS A 13 8.33 5.92 -0.21
CA LYS A 13 9.80 5.94 -0.12
C LYS A 13 10.37 7.36 -0.14
N LEU A 14 9.82 8.25 -0.97
CA LEU A 14 10.22 9.67 -1.00
C LEU A 14 9.97 10.38 0.34
N ASN A 15 8.93 9.97 1.06
CA ASN A 15 8.64 10.47 2.41
C ASN A 15 9.41 9.72 3.52
N GLY A 16 10.20 8.70 3.19
CA GLY A 16 11.02 7.96 4.15
C GLY A 16 10.24 7.12 5.17
N ILE A 17 8.96 6.87 4.94
CA ILE A 17 8.11 6.10 5.87
C ILE A 17 8.00 4.63 5.46
N SER A 18 7.81 3.74 6.43
CA SER A 18 7.58 2.31 6.25
C SER A 18 6.15 1.99 5.78
N GLN A 19 5.90 0.72 5.39
CA GLN A 19 4.55 0.27 5.04
C GLN A 19 3.63 0.28 6.26
N GLU A 20 4.13 -0.11 7.44
CA GLU A 20 3.43 0.00 8.73
C GLU A 20 3.03 1.43 9.06
N GLU A 21 3.92 2.40 8.89
CA GLU A 21 3.60 3.82 9.14
C GLU A 21 2.55 4.33 8.16
N LEU A 22 2.69 4.03 6.87
CA LEU A 22 1.67 4.38 5.87
C LEU A 22 0.32 3.73 6.19
N ALA A 23 0.32 2.47 6.58
CA ALA A 23 -0.88 1.74 6.95
C ALA A 23 -1.57 2.37 8.18
N GLY A 24 -0.78 2.78 9.18
CA GLY A 24 -1.27 3.50 10.36
C GLY A 24 -1.88 4.86 10.02
N ILE A 25 -1.26 5.61 9.10
CA ILE A 25 -1.77 6.92 8.64
C ILE A 25 -3.12 6.78 7.92
N VAL A 26 -3.26 5.76 7.07
CA VAL A 26 -4.44 5.59 6.20
C VAL A 26 -5.53 4.74 6.88
N GLY A 27 -5.22 4.10 8.01
CA GLY A 27 -6.17 3.27 8.76
C GLY A 27 -6.41 1.89 8.14
N VAL A 28 -5.38 1.28 7.56
CA VAL A 28 -5.43 -0.07 6.96
C VAL A 28 -4.35 -0.97 7.59
N SER A 29 -4.33 -2.25 7.21
CA SER A 29 -3.23 -3.14 7.60
C SER A 29 -2.01 -2.95 6.71
N ALA A 30 -0.80 -3.17 7.24
CA ALA A 30 0.43 -3.16 6.43
C ALA A 30 0.39 -4.18 5.28
N GLY A 31 -0.31 -5.31 5.48
CA GLY A 31 -0.57 -6.30 4.44
C GLY A 31 -1.40 -5.77 3.28
N ALA A 32 -2.34 -4.84 3.52
CA ALA A 32 -3.08 -4.16 2.45
C ALA A 32 -2.16 -3.27 1.62
N VAL A 33 -1.28 -2.49 2.27
CA VAL A 33 -0.29 -1.65 1.60
C VAL A 33 0.68 -2.49 0.76
N SER A 34 1.20 -3.59 1.32
CA SER A 34 2.09 -4.50 0.59
C SER A 34 1.42 -5.09 -0.66
N LYS A 35 0.13 -5.43 -0.57
CA LYS A 35 -0.67 -5.90 -1.70
C LYS A 35 -0.85 -4.83 -2.77
N TRP A 36 -1.19 -3.60 -2.38
CA TRP A 36 -1.30 -2.48 -3.31
C TRP A 36 0.01 -2.27 -4.08
N GLU A 37 1.14 -2.19 -3.36
CA GLU A 37 2.46 -1.97 -3.96
C GLU A 37 2.91 -3.12 -4.88
N ARG A 38 2.43 -4.34 -4.65
CA ARG A 38 2.73 -5.54 -5.45
C ARG A 38 1.68 -5.85 -6.52
N GLU A 39 0.65 -5.01 -6.65
CA GLU A 39 -0.50 -5.22 -7.53
C GLU A 39 -1.26 -6.53 -7.27
N ILE A 40 -1.22 -7.02 -6.03
CA ILE A 40 -1.99 -8.18 -5.61
C ILE A 40 -3.37 -7.68 -5.23
N SER A 41 -4.31 -7.74 -6.18
CA SER A 41 -5.72 -7.55 -5.89
C SER A 41 -6.18 -8.65 -4.94
N ILE A 42 -6.69 -8.27 -3.76
CA ILE A 42 -7.55 -9.18 -3.00
C ILE A 42 -8.95 -9.08 -3.60
N ASP A 43 -9.37 -10.14 -4.28
CA ASP A 43 -10.79 -10.42 -4.41
C ASP A 43 -11.35 -10.63 -2.99
N TRP A 44 -12.12 -9.65 -2.55
CA TRP A 44 -13.09 -9.71 -1.46
C TRP A 44 -12.59 -10.29 -0.11
N CYS A 45 -12.30 -9.40 0.84
CA CYS A 45 -12.35 -9.77 2.24
C CYS A 45 -13.83 -9.94 2.64
N TYR A 46 -14.25 -11.17 2.93
CA TYR A 46 -15.42 -11.42 3.76
C TYR A 46 -15.16 -10.86 5.17
N CYS A 47 -16.19 -10.23 5.72
CA CYS A 47 -16.36 -9.67 7.08
C CYS A 47 -15.27 -10.02 8.11
#